data_AF-A0A0D0ERX6-F1
#
_entry.id   AF-A0A0D0ERX6-F1
#
_cell.length_a   1.000
_cell.length_b   1.000
_cell.length_c   1.000
_cell.angle_alpha   90.00
_cell.angle_beta   90.00
_cell.angle_gamma   90.00
#
_symmetry.space_group_name_H-M   'P 1'
#
loop_
_entity.id
_entity.type
_entity.pdbx_description
1 polymer ?
#
loop_
_entity_poly.entity_id
_entity_poly.type
_entity_poly.pdbx_seq_one_letter_code
_entity_poly.pdbx_strand_id
1 'polypeptide(L)'
;MLPKKSENIYPKTEENIQAIFDYYFSEFNVGQTGAIERLKENNILSLNQIEYLIRKLSEAYIPIFRVHLKTPIELQNLIKYGLDAIVYQEIKKSGSKSRQSITLEFQNFVKENK
;
A
#
# COMPACT_ATOMS: atom_id res chain seq x y z
N MET A 1 8.28 -5.62 9.61
CA MET A 1 8.44 -4.22 10.08
C MET A 1 8.86 -3.35 8.90
N LEU A 2 8.50 -2.06 8.86
CA LEU A 2 8.90 -1.17 7.77
C LEU A 2 10.45 -1.06 7.72
N PRO A 3 11.10 -1.25 6.55
CA PRO A 3 12.56 -1.23 6.45
C PRO A 3 13.12 0.18 6.66
N LYS A 4 14.42 0.26 6.98
CA LYS A 4 15.09 1.55 7.20
C LYS A 4 15.34 2.25 5.87
N LYS A 5 15.22 3.57 5.85
CA LYS A 5 15.57 4.39 4.67
C LYS A 5 17.03 4.21 4.24
N SER A 6 17.93 4.00 5.20
CA SER A 6 19.37 3.82 4.95
C SER A 6 19.70 2.53 4.20
N GLU A 7 18.77 1.57 4.15
CA GLU A 7 18.93 0.29 3.44
C GLU A 7 18.46 0.40 1.98
N ASN A 8 18.00 1.58 1.56
CA ASN A 8 17.54 1.83 0.20
C ASN A 8 18.72 1.98 -0.77
N ILE A 9 18.86 1.06 -1.72
CA ILE A 9 19.96 1.06 -2.70
C ILE A 9 19.54 1.55 -4.10
N TYR A 10 18.26 1.84 -4.32
CA TYR A 10 17.73 2.26 -5.62
C TYR A 10 17.00 3.62 -5.54
N PRO A 11 17.12 4.50 -6.56
CA PRO A 11 16.45 5.80 -6.54
C PRO A 11 14.94 5.66 -6.72
N LYS A 12 14.17 6.58 -6.12
CA LYS A 12 12.71 6.63 -6.26
C LYS A 12 12.30 7.31 -7.58
N THR A 13 12.42 6.58 -8.69
CA THR A 13 11.98 7.03 -10.03
C THR A 13 10.63 6.43 -10.40
N GLU A 14 10.00 6.93 -11.47
CA GLU A 14 8.74 6.38 -11.99
C GLU A 14 8.91 4.93 -12.44
N GLU A 15 9.99 4.65 -13.16
CA GLU A 15 10.31 3.33 -13.71
C GLU A 15 10.49 2.31 -12.58
N ASN A 16 11.20 2.70 -11.51
CA ASN A 16 11.40 1.80 -10.38
C ASN A 16 10.12 1.57 -9.57
N ILE A 17 9.24 2.57 -9.46
CA ILE A 17 7.92 2.40 -8.82
C ILE A 17 7.04 1.49 -9.68
N GLN A 18 7.01 1.70 -11.00
CA GLN A 18 6.25 0.87 -11.94
C GLN A 18 6.72 -0.58 -11.89
N ALA A 19 8.04 -0.83 -11.87
CA ALA A 19 8.59 -2.18 -11.76
C ALA A 19 8.11 -2.92 -10.48
N ILE A 20 7.98 -2.20 -9.36
CA ILE A 20 7.41 -2.76 -8.12
C ILE A 20 5.92 -3.12 -8.32
N PHE A 21 5.14 -2.25 -8.99
CA PHE A 21 3.73 -2.55 -9.27
C PHE A 21 3.59 -3.77 -10.16
N ASP A 22 4.36 -3.84 -11.24
CA ASP A 22 4.32 -4.96 -12.18
C ASP A 22 4.71 -6.27 -11.49
N TYR A 23 5.70 -6.23 -10.59
CA TYR A 23 6.11 -7.42 -9.84
C TYR A 23 5.01 -7.92 -8.89
N TYR A 24 4.37 -7.05 -8.11
CA TYR A 24 3.44 -7.48 -7.05
C TYR A 24 1.96 -7.50 -7.46
N PHE A 25 1.58 -6.83 -8.54
CA PHE A 25 0.17 -6.66 -8.95
C PHE A 25 -0.14 -7.13 -10.38
N SER A 26 0.82 -7.70 -11.12
CA SER A 26 0.58 -8.18 -12.49
C SER A 26 -0.54 -9.23 -12.60
N GLU A 27 -0.75 -10.05 -11.57
CA GLU A 27 -1.81 -11.07 -11.55
C GLU A 27 -3.16 -10.54 -11.05
N PHE A 28 -3.23 -9.29 -10.57
CA PHE A 28 -4.45 -8.71 -10.01
C PHE A 28 -5.10 -7.72 -10.97
N ASN A 29 -6.42 -7.80 -11.11
CA ASN A 29 -7.20 -6.81 -11.84
C ASN A 29 -7.37 -5.53 -10.99
N VAL A 30 -6.34 -4.69 -10.96
CA VAL A 30 -6.27 -3.45 -10.19
C VAL A 30 -5.85 -2.31 -11.12
N GLY A 31 -6.65 -1.24 -11.15
CA GLY A 31 -6.31 -0.03 -11.90
C GLY A 31 -5.13 0.71 -11.26
N GLN A 32 -4.23 1.26 -12.07
CA GLN A 32 -3.02 1.93 -11.58
C GLN A 32 -3.12 3.47 -11.66
N THR A 33 -4.28 4.01 -12.02
CA THR A 33 -4.46 5.46 -12.22
C THR A 33 -4.13 6.24 -10.95
N GLY A 34 -3.22 7.21 -11.05
CA GLY A 34 -2.82 8.08 -9.94
C GLY A 34 -1.94 7.41 -8.88
N ALA A 35 -1.55 6.14 -9.06
CA ALA A 35 -0.81 5.38 -8.05
C ALA A 35 0.66 5.82 -7.97
N ILE A 36 1.30 6.05 -9.12
CA ILE A 36 2.68 6.54 -9.21
C ILE A 36 2.77 7.94 -8.62
N GLU A 37 1.89 8.85 -9.05
CA GLU A 37 1.89 10.26 -8.63
C GLU A 37 1.74 10.35 -7.10
N ARG A 38 0.80 9.58 -6.55
CA ARG A 38 0.58 9.51 -5.09
C ARG A 38 1.83 9.08 -4.32
N LEU A 39 2.61 8.14 -4.87
CA LEU A 39 3.85 7.71 -4.23
C LEU A 39 4.98 8.71 -4.47
N LYS A 40 5.09 9.31 -5.65
CA LYS A 40 6.09 10.35 -5.95
C LYS A 40 5.95 11.56 -5.04
N GLU A 41 4.74 12.10 -4.93
CA GLU A 41 4.41 13.26 -4.09
C GLU A 41 4.62 12.96 -2.60
N ASN A 42 4.60 11.69 -2.19
CA ASN A 42 4.93 11.29 -0.84
C ASN A 42 6.45 11.38 -0.57
N ASN A 43 6.91 12.50 -0.02
CA ASN A 43 8.33 12.70 0.35
C ASN A 43 8.78 11.90 1.59
N ILE A 44 7.88 11.11 2.18
CA ILE A 44 8.16 10.36 3.41
C ILE A 44 8.81 9.02 3.10
N LEU A 45 8.41 8.35 2.02
CA LEU A 45 8.90 7.00 1.72
C LEU A 45 10.09 7.00 0.74
N SER A 46 11.09 6.18 1.08
CA SER A 46 12.13 5.72 0.16
C SER A 46 11.64 4.52 -0.66
N LEU A 47 12.34 4.14 -1.72
CA LEU A 47 11.85 3.13 -2.65
C LEU A 47 11.73 1.73 -2.01
N ASN A 48 12.67 1.29 -1.17
CA ASN A 48 12.55 0.03 -0.43
C ASN A 48 11.34 0.01 0.53
N GLN A 49 10.95 1.16 1.08
CA GLN A 49 9.75 1.30 1.91
C GLN A 49 8.48 1.28 1.08
N ILE A 50 8.51 1.83 -0.14
CA ILE A 50 7.45 1.66 -1.14
C ILE A 50 7.31 0.19 -1.50
N GLU A 51 8.40 -0.50 -1.79
CA GLU A 51 8.38 -1.94 -2.08
C GLU A 51 7.74 -2.74 -0.95
N TYR A 52 8.16 -2.49 0.30
CA TYR A 52 7.55 -3.12 1.47
C TYR A 52 6.03 -2.85 1.55
N LEU A 53 5.62 -1.60 1.34
CA LEU A 53 4.21 -1.19 1.35
C LEU A 53 3.41 -1.94 0.29
N ILE A 54 3.88 -1.93 -0.96
CA ILE A 54 3.20 -2.59 -2.09
C ILE A 54 3.14 -4.10 -1.90
N ARG A 55 4.24 -4.73 -1.45
CA ARG A 55 4.25 -6.14 -1.11
C ARG A 55 3.18 -6.48 -0.07
N LYS A 56 3.11 -5.74 1.04
CA LYS A 56 2.08 -5.99 2.07
C LYS A 56 0.66 -5.79 1.55
N LEU A 57 0.44 -4.82 0.67
CA LEU A 57 -0.86 -4.64 0.02
C LEU A 57 -1.21 -5.82 -0.90
N SER A 58 -0.24 -6.37 -1.63
CA SER A 58 -0.42 -7.53 -2.50
C SER A 58 -0.75 -8.80 -1.69
N GLU A 59 -0.03 -9.06 -0.59
CA GLU A 59 -0.29 -10.18 0.32
C GLU A 59 -1.69 -10.11 0.93
N ALA A 60 -2.18 -8.91 1.24
CA ALA A 60 -3.49 -8.66 1.81
C ALA A 60 -4.61 -8.53 0.76
N TYR A 61 -4.30 -8.52 -0.54
CA TYR A 61 -5.26 -8.22 -1.60
C TYR A 61 -6.45 -9.18 -1.57
N ILE A 62 -6.19 -10.48 -1.63
CA ILE A 62 -7.23 -11.51 -1.58
C ILE A 62 -7.90 -11.63 -0.21
N PRO A 63 -7.16 -11.83 0.91
CA PRO A 63 -7.79 -12.14 2.19
C PRO A 63 -8.52 -10.96 2.85
N ILE A 64 -8.18 -9.71 2.49
CA ILE A 64 -8.77 -8.52 3.12
C ILE A 64 -9.46 -7.66 2.08
N PHE A 65 -8.72 -7.10 1.13
CA PHE A 65 -9.25 -6.04 0.27
C PHE A 65 -10.38 -6.55 -0.64
N ARG A 66 -10.27 -7.76 -1.19
CA ARG A 66 -11.31 -8.37 -2.03
C ARG A 66 -12.54 -8.84 -1.28
N VAL A 67 -12.44 -9.07 0.03
CA VAL A 67 -13.59 -9.39 0.87
C VAL A 67 -14.50 -8.16 1.03
N HIS A 68 -13.89 -6.97 1.14
CA HIS A 68 -14.62 -5.74 1.47
C HIS A 68 -14.89 -4.82 0.26
N LEU A 69 -14.01 -4.81 -0.75
CA LEU A 69 -14.07 -3.91 -1.91
C LEU A 69 -14.59 -4.65 -3.15
N LYS A 70 -15.78 -4.29 -3.63
CA LYS A 70 -16.50 -5.00 -4.72
C LYS A 70 -16.38 -4.34 -6.11
N THR A 71 -16.00 -3.07 -6.18
CA THR A 71 -15.78 -2.35 -7.46
C THR A 71 -14.41 -2.67 -8.03
N PRO A 72 -14.11 -2.32 -9.30
CA PRO A 72 -12.73 -2.21 -9.73
C PRO A 72 -11.92 -1.45 -8.67
N ILE A 73 -10.86 -2.10 -8.20
CA ILE A 73 -10.03 -1.55 -7.14
C ILE A 73 -8.91 -0.77 -7.81
N GLU A 74 -8.75 0.48 -7.40
CA GLU A 74 -7.62 1.31 -7.84
C GLU A 74 -6.46 1.18 -6.83
N LEU A 75 -5.24 0.97 -7.31
CA LEU A 75 -4.04 0.81 -6.51
C LEU A 75 -3.78 2.05 -5.65
N GLN A 76 -4.10 3.26 -6.14
CA GLN A 76 -4.03 4.49 -5.34
C GLN A 76 -4.89 4.43 -4.06
N ASN A 77 -6.02 3.71 -4.09
CA ASN A 77 -6.88 3.53 -2.92
C ASN A 77 -6.24 2.54 -1.93
N LEU A 78 -5.67 1.45 -2.43
CA LEU A 78 -4.91 0.49 -1.61
C LEU A 78 -3.69 1.16 -0.95
N ILE A 79 -2.93 1.96 -1.70
CA ILE A 79 -1.82 2.75 -1.19
C ILE A 79 -2.29 3.64 -0.05
N LYS A 80 -3.46 4.28 -0.17
CA LYS A 80 -4.03 5.11 0.91
C LYS A 80 -4.30 4.30 2.19
N TYR A 81 -4.86 3.09 2.07
CA TYR A 81 -5.01 2.18 3.21
C TYR A 81 -3.67 1.84 3.85
N GLY A 82 -2.66 1.53 3.03
CA GLY A 82 -1.37 1.14 3.56
C GLY A 82 -0.55 2.28 4.16
N LEU A 83 -0.67 3.50 3.63
CA LEU A 83 -0.11 4.69 4.27
C LEU A 83 -0.71 4.91 5.66
N ASP A 84 -2.05 4.87 5.77
CA ASP A 84 -2.74 5.04 7.05
C ASP A 84 -2.37 3.91 8.04
N ALA A 85 -2.31 2.65 7.59
CA ALA A 85 -2.06 1.49 8.45
C ALA A 85 -0.59 1.34 8.89
N ILE A 86 0.36 1.51 7.98
CA ILE A 86 1.78 1.16 8.18
C ILE A 86 2.63 2.39 8.51
N VAL A 87 2.42 3.48 7.77
CA VAL A 87 3.31 4.65 7.78
C VAL A 87 2.87 5.64 8.85
N TYR A 88 1.62 6.09 8.78
CA TYR A 88 1.05 7.03 9.75
C TYR A 88 0.56 6.34 11.00
N GLN A 89 0.19 5.06 10.89
CA GLN A 89 -0.46 4.28 11.95
C GLN A 89 -1.67 5.02 12.55
N GLU A 90 -2.36 5.77 11.70
CA GLU A 90 -3.45 6.65 12.09
C GLU A 90 -4.75 6.18 11.44
N ILE A 91 -5.67 5.67 12.25
CA ILE A 91 -7.03 5.37 11.81
C ILE A 91 -7.86 6.63 12.02
N LYS A 92 -8.13 7.35 10.92
CA LYS A 92 -8.90 8.59 10.97
C LYS A 92 -10.30 8.35 11.54
N LYS A 93 -10.57 8.94 12.70
CA LYS A 93 -11.86 8.83 13.43
C LYS A 93 -13.02 9.48 12.66
N SER A 94 -12.74 10.48 11.82
CA SER A 94 -13.74 11.23 11.03
C SER A 94 -14.07 10.62 9.66
N GLY A 95 -13.72 9.34 9.40
CA GLY A 95 -13.97 8.66 8.13
C GLY A 95 -15.13 7.64 8.15
N SER A 96 -15.41 7.03 7.00
CA SER A 96 -16.34 5.88 6.90
C SER A 96 -15.95 4.75 7.85
N LYS A 97 -16.93 4.20 8.58
CA LYS A 97 -16.72 3.06 9.50
C LYS A 97 -16.11 1.85 8.80
N SER A 98 -16.54 1.57 7.56
CA SER A 98 -15.99 0.48 6.76
C SER A 98 -14.51 0.72 6.45
N ARG A 99 -14.16 1.95 6.08
CA ARG A 99 -12.76 2.33 5.82
C ARG A 99 -11.89 2.15 7.08
N GLN A 100 -12.39 2.59 8.23
CA GLN A 100 -11.69 2.41 9.50
C GLN A 100 -11.47 0.93 9.83
N SER A 101 -12.50 0.09 9.62
CA SER A 101 -12.40 -1.36 9.84
C SER A 101 -11.37 -2.01 8.93
N ILE A 102 -11.40 -1.71 7.62
CA ILE A 102 -10.45 -2.29 6.65
C ILE A 102 -9.02 -1.85 6.99
N THR A 103 -8.80 -0.57 7.33
CA THR A 103 -7.48 -0.09 7.75
C THR A 103 -6.98 -0.82 9.00
N LEU A 104 -7.85 -1.02 10.00
CA LEU A 104 -7.48 -1.73 11.23
C LEU A 104 -7.13 -3.19 10.96
N GLU A 105 -7.97 -3.87 10.17
CA GLU A 105 -7.77 -5.26 9.78
C GLU A 105 -6.45 -5.43 9.02
N PHE A 106 -6.18 -4.56 8.05
CA PHE A 106 -4.91 -4.55 7.33
C PHE A 106 -3.72 -4.26 8.26
N GLN A 107 -3.86 -3.32 9.19
CA GLN A 107 -2.81 -3.01 10.16
C GLN A 107 -2.47 -4.23 11.04
N ASN A 108 -3.49 -4.98 11.47
CA ASN A 108 -3.31 -6.19 12.28
C ASN A 108 -2.66 -7.31 11.44
N PHE A 109 -3.12 -7.53 10.21
CA PHE A 109 -2.51 -8.48 9.27
C PHE A 109 -1.01 -8.25 9.09
N VAL A 110 -0.57 -6.99 8.96
CA VAL A 110 0.85 -6.65 8.82
C VAL A 110 1.64 -6.88 10.13
N LYS A 111 0.99 -6.74 11.30
CA LYS A 111 1.62 -6.98 12.60
C LYS A 111 1.80 -8.47 12.91
N GLU A 112 0.88 -9.31 12.44
CA GLU A 112 0.89 -10.76 12.65
C GLU A 112 1.82 -11.46 11.66
N ASN A 113 1.87 -11.02 10.40
CA ASN A 113 2.73 -11.58 9.35
C ASN A 113 4.08 -10.86 9.23
N LYS A 114 4.79 -10.74 10.37
CA LYS A 114 6.06 -9.99 10.47
C LYS A 114 7.22 -10.63 9.73
#